data_AF-A0A971XEK3-F1
#
_entry.id   AF-A0A971XEK3-F1
#
_cell.length_a   1.000
_cell.length_b   1.000
_cell.length_c   1.000
_cell.angle_alpha   90.00
_cell.angle_beta   90.00
_cell.angle_gamma   90.00
#
_symmetry.space_group_name_H-M   'P 1'
#
loop_
_entity.id
_entity.type
_entity.pdbx_description
1 polymer ?
#
loop_
_entity_poly.entity_id
_entity_poly.type
_entity_poly.pdbx_seq_one_letter_code
_entity_poly.pdbx_strand_id
1 'polypeptide(L)'
;MKSYNAIEDKEAVISSYKPSDKEKKVYKMVLKHFERSWTNMFKPLEEFNNRSLIEEIARNQKLFNTYQKPKSDDPDYQWTSNAVSPATRNKVISIVAHITGTILYPNIYAQNDRQEEDKEAARVMRDLMEWVVDNSKYGMTFLYAVISACVNPAVIIHQEYVETFRKIKEIKDNGSWEEIEQLDETLSGFIQSIVPNDELLIENFYEPDIQKQGYLIWRKIISYDLAERKYSGYANFEYVNHGLEVLYSDQDGTFFEKQTEEDYSVEQVWYYNPFKDIMLLFVNGILMTECDNP
;
A
#
# COMPACT_ATOMS: atom_id res chain seq x y z
N MET A 1 3.68 -3.04 12.39
CA MET A 1 4.93 -2.45 12.93
C MET A 1 4.53 -1.48 14.01
N LYS A 2 4.43 -1.96 15.25
CA LYS A 2 4.08 -1.14 16.42
C LYS A 2 5.27 -1.12 17.38
N SER A 3 5.45 -0.01 18.10
CA SER A 3 6.40 0.03 19.21
C SER A 3 5.81 -0.69 20.42
N TYR A 4 6.65 -1.45 21.11
CA TYR A 4 6.24 -2.24 22.27
C TYR A 4 6.61 -1.56 23.58
N ASN A 5 5.64 -1.42 24.48
CA ASN A 5 5.85 -1.02 25.87
C ASN A 5 5.71 -2.25 26.78
N ALA A 6 6.84 -2.71 27.33
CA ALA A 6 6.91 -3.94 28.15
C ALA A 6 6.09 -3.91 29.46
N ILE A 7 5.58 -2.75 29.87
CA ILE A 7 4.82 -2.59 31.12
C ILE A 7 3.34 -2.95 30.95
N GLU A 8 2.80 -2.91 29.72
CA GLU A 8 1.34 -3.04 29.48
C GLU A 8 0.90 -4.43 29.00
N ASP A 9 1.76 -5.24 28.37
CA ASP A 9 1.40 -6.53 27.76
C ASP A 9 2.05 -7.72 28.48
N LYS A 10 1.27 -8.52 29.21
CA LYS A 10 1.75 -9.70 29.96
C LYS A 10 1.87 -10.99 29.12
N GLU A 11 1.48 -10.96 27.85
CA GLU A 11 1.37 -12.14 26.98
C GLU A 11 2.48 -12.26 25.93
N ALA A 12 3.41 -11.29 25.86
CA ALA A 12 4.45 -11.26 24.84
C ALA A 12 5.62 -12.22 25.17
N VAL A 13 5.98 -13.08 24.22
CA VAL A 13 7.10 -14.03 24.33
C VAL A 13 8.32 -13.47 23.60
N ILE A 14 9.54 -13.76 24.06
CA ILE A 14 10.76 -13.33 23.37
C ILE A 14 10.82 -14.01 22.00
N SER A 15 11.01 -13.23 20.93
CA SER A 15 11.03 -13.75 19.57
C SER A 15 12.29 -14.58 19.30
N SER A 16 12.13 -15.59 18.44
CA SER A 16 13.25 -16.35 17.87
C SER A 16 14.11 -15.51 16.91
N TYR A 17 13.52 -14.49 16.30
CA TYR A 17 14.19 -13.58 15.37
C TYR A 17 15.17 -12.65 16.11
N LYS A 18 16.46 -12.77 15.80
CA LYS A 18 17.55 -12.00 16.41
C LYS A 18 18.36 -11.25 15.37
N PRO A 19 17.93 -10.04 14.98
CA PRO A 19 18.66 -9.24 14.03
C PRO A 19 19.98 -8.70 14.63
N SER A 20 20.94 -8.45 13.76
CA SER A 20 22.24 -7.84 14.01
C SER A 20 22.12 -6.40 14.54
N ASP A 21 23.19 -5.88 15.14
CA ASP A 21 23.21 -4.51 15.67
C ASP A 21 23.03 -3.43 14.59
N LYS A 22 23.38 -3.74 13.34
CA LYS A 22 23.11 -2.84 12.20
C LYS A 22 21.62 -2.81 11.89
N GLU A 23 20.98 -3.97 11.78
CA GLU A 23 19.55 -4.11 11.56
C GLU A 23 18.76 -3.40 12.66
N LYS A 24 19.13 -3.56 13.94
CA LYS A 24 18.48 -2.86 15.06
C LYS A 24 18.46 -1.34 14.92
N LYS A 25 19.54 -0.74 14.39
CA LYS A 25 19.61 0.71 14.13
C LYS A 25 18.63 1.12 13.03
N VAL A 26 18.53 0.32 11.98
CA VAL A 26 17.58 0.52 10.88
C VAL A 26 16.15 0.39 11.40
N TYR A 27 15.85 -0.64 12.19
CA TYR A 27 14.57 -0.83 12.86
C TYR A 27 14.14 0.42 13.66
N LYS A 28 15.03 0.92 14.51
CA LYS A 28 14.76 2.11 15.32
C LYS A 28 14.47 3.35 14.47
N MET A 29 15.19 3.52 13.37
CA MET A 29 14.93 4.61 12.43
C MET A 29 13.54 4.46 11.78
N VAL A 30 13.23 3.29 11.23
CA VAL A 30 11.95 3.02 10.55
C VAL A 30 10.78 3.18 11.52
N LEU A 31 10.90 2.67 12.75
CA LEU A 31 9.87 2.81 13.78
C LEU A 31 9.59 4.28 14.13
N LYS A 32 10.63 5.10 14.30
CA LYS A 32 10.46 6.53 14.54
C LYS A 32 9.74 7.23 13.38
N HIS A 33 10.07 6.86 12.15
CA HIS A 33 9.42 7.38 10.94
C HIS A 33 7.96 6.93 10.86
N PHE A 34 7.69 5.66 11.21
CA PHE A 34 6.35 5.09 11.27
C PHE A 34 5.49 5.81 12.31
N GLU A 35 5.96 5.96 13.55
CA GLU A 35 5.22 6.64 14.62
C GLU A 35 4.89 8.09 14.27
N ARG A 36 5.85 8.82 13.67
CA ARG A 36 5.64 10.20 13.22
C ARG A 36 4.56 10.28 12.14
N SER A 37 4.64 9.40 11.15
CA SER A 37 3.69 9.38 10.03
C SER A 37 2.30 8.93 10.47
N TRP A 38 2.24 7.94 11.36
CA TRP A 38 1.00 7.48 11.97
C TRP A 38 0.34 8.62 12.74
N THR A 39 1.11 9.32 13.58
CA THR A 39 0.61 10.50 14.30
C THR A 39 0.09 11.56 13.34
N ASN A 40 0.77 11.83 12.22
CA ASN A 40 0.31 12.79 11.22
C ASN A 40 -1.06 12.43 10.61
N MET A 41 -1.35 11.14 10.38
CA MET A 41 -2.64 10.70 9.84
C MET A 41 -3.80 10.91 10.81
N PHE A 42 -3.57 10.72 12.10
CA PHE A 42 -4.58 10.84 13.16
C PHE A 42 -4.64 12.25 13.78
N LYS A 43 -3.65 13.09 13.50
CA LYS A 43 -3.64 14.48 13.98
C LYS A 43 -4.72 15.29 13.25
N PRO A 44 -5.51 16.11 13.97
CA PRO A 44 -6.41 17.08 13.37
C PRO A 44 -5.67 18.14 12.53
N LEU A 45 -6.19 18.42 11.34
CA LEU A 45 -5.64 19.41 10.41
C LEU A 45 -6.68 20.50 10.12
N GLU A 46 -6.22 21.75 10.01
CA GLU A 46 -7.10 22.89 9.77
C GLU A 46 -7.75 22.81 8.39
N GLU A 47 -7.01 22.30 7.41
CA GLU A 47 -7.45 22.06 6.03
C GLU A 47 -8.65 21.11 5.96
N PHE A 48 -8.76 20.21 6.94
CA PHE A 48 -9.88 19.25 7.06
C PHE A 48 -10.95 19.73 8.05
N ASN A 49 -10.96 21.02 8.40
CA ASN A 49 -11.83 21.61 9.41
C ASN A 49 -11.66 20.95 10.80
N ASN A 50 -10.40 20.83 11.25
CA ASN A 50 -10.01 20.19 12.51
C ASN A 50 -10.37 18.70 12.60
N ARG A 51 -10.37 18.00 11.47
CA ARG A 51 -10.46 16.53 11.41
C ARG A 51 -9.12 15.94 11.04
N SER A 52 -8.93 14.68 11.42
CA SER A 52 -7.81 13.87 10.93
C SER A 52 -8.05 13.39 9.50
N LEU A 53 -6.99 12.92 8.83
CA LEU A 53 -7.09 12.37 7.48
C LEU A 53 -8.06 11.19 7.43
N ILE A 54 -7.97 10.28 8.41
CA ILE A 54 -8.81 9.08 8.51
C ILE A 54 -10.28 9.45 8.69
N GLU A 55 -10.58 10.44 9.53
CA GLU A 55 -11.95 10.91 9.74
C GLU A 55 -12.54 11.55 8.48
N GLU A 56 -11.75 12.33 7.74
CA GLU A 56 -12.22 12.98 6.52
C GLU A 56 -12.46 11.95 5.40
N ILE A 57 -11.58 10.95 5.25
CA ILE A 57 -11.79 9.82 4.32
C ILE A 57 -13.10 9.09 4.66
N ALA A 58 -13.30 8.71 5.93
CA ALA A 58 -14.49 8.01 6.37
C ALA A 58 -15.77 8.83 6.13
N ARG A 59 -15.70 10.14 6.36
CA ARG A 59 -16.81 11.06 6.07
C ARG A 59 -17.12 11.11 4.58
N ASN A 60 -16.11 11.29 3.74
CA ASN A 60 -16.31 11.44 2.31
C ASN A 60 -16.86 10.16 1.66
N GLN A 61 -16.37 9.00 2.09
CA GLN A 61 -16.91 7.70 1.66
C GLN A 61 -18.38 7.54 2.07
N LYS A 62 -18.75 7.95 3.29
CA LYS A 62 -20.17 7.94 3.72
C LYS A 62 -21.04 8.87 2.86
N LEU A 63 -20.53 10.05 2.47
CA LEU A 63 -21.24 10.97 1.60
C LEU A 63 -21.41 10.41 0.18
N PHE A 64 -20.37 9.80 -0.37
CA PHE A 64 -20.40 9.20 -1.71
C PHE A 64 -21.34 7.99 -1.75
N ASN A 65 -21.30 7.13 -0.74
CA ASN A 65 -22.16 5.95 -0.64
C ASN A 65 -23.60 6.27 -0.25
N THR A 66 -23.93 7.55 0.01
CA THR A 66 -25.25 7.96 0.52
C THR A 66 -25.62 7.17 1.78
N TYR A 67 -24.63 6.99 2.67
CA TYR A 67 -24.76 6.12 3.84
C TYR A 67 -25.88 6.62 4.76
N GLN A 68 -26.89 5.78 4.95
CA GLN A 68 -27.97 6.02 5.89
C GLN A 68 -27.58 5.49 7.25
N LYS A 69 -27.51 6.38 8.25
CA LYS A 69 -27.25 5.97 9.62
C LYS A 69 -28.41 5.08 10.12
N PRO A 70 -28.11 4.03 10.91
CA PRO A 70 -29.16 3.31 11.62
C PRO A 70 -29.96 4.30 12.49
N LYS A 71 -31.25 4.01 12.70
CA LYS A 71 -32.07 4.82 13.60
C LYS A 71 -31.49 4.73 15.01
N SER A 72 -31.66 5.81 15.79
CA SER A 72 -31.28 5.81 17.19
C SER A 72 -32.09 4.75 17.94
N ASP A 73 -31.45 4.00 18.83
CA ASP A 73 -32.15 3.11 19.76
C ASP A 73 -32.90 3.89 20.84
N ASP A 74 -32.51 5.15 21.08
CA ASP A 74 -33.16 6.06 22.01
C ASP A 74 -34.59 6.44 21.52
N PRO A 75 -35.66 6.08 22.28
CA PRO A 75 -37.04 6.39 21.92
C PRO A 75 -37.29 7.86 21.61
N ASP A 76 -36.57 8.78 22.25
CA ASP A 76 -36.74 10.23 22.08
C ASP A 76 -36.28 10.71 20.70
N TYR A 77 -35.42 9.95 20.01
CA TYR A 77 -34.89 10.29 18.69
C TYR A 77 -35.34 9.32 17.59
N GLN A 78 -36.03 8.23 17.92
CA GLN A 78 -36.53 7.24 16.95
C GLN A 78 -37.49 7.81 15.89
N TRP A 79 -38.24 8.86 16.26
CA TRP A 79 -39.18 9.55 15.36
C TRP A 79 -38.47 10.42 14.31
N THR A 80 -37.19 10.75 14.51
CA THR A 80 -36.45 11.60 13.58
C THR A 80 -36.21 10.87 12.25
N SER A 81 -36.33 11.61 11.16
CA SER A 81 -36.05 11.07 9.82
C SER A 81 -34.54 10.92 9.62
N ASN A 82 -34.13 9.75 9.12
CA ASN A 82 -32.76 9.47 8.69
C ASN A 82 -32.63 9.47 7.16
N ALA A 83 -33.54 10.12 6.43
CA ALA A 83 -33.47 10.19 4.97
C ALA A 83 -32.21 10.93 4.51
N VAL A 84 -31.49 10.37 3.53
CA VAL A 84 -30.26 10.96 2.97
C VAL A 84 -30.48 11.22 1.48
N SER A 85 -30.07 12.40 1.01
CA SER A 85 -30.17 12.77 -0.40
C SER A 85 -28.94 12.28 -1.18
N PRO A 86 -29.11 11.66 -2.36
CA PRO A 86 -28.00 11.19 -3.20
C PRO A 86 -27.35 12.32 -4.05
N ALA A 87 -27.65 13.59 -3.76
CA ALA A 87 -27.21 14.72 -4.58
C ALA A 87 -25.68 14.78 -4.77
N THR A 88 -24.90 14.50 -3.72
CA THR A 88 -23.43 14.47 -3.80
C THR A 88 -22.94 13.37 -4.73
N ARG A 89 -23.43 12.13 -4.57
CA ARG A 89 -23.09 10.99 -5.42
C ARG A 89 -23.39 11.28 -6.89
N ASN A 90 -24.58 11.80 -7.19
CA ASN A 90 -24.98 12.09 -8.57
C ASN A 90 -24.10 13.16 -9.22
N LYS A 91 -23.70 14.20 -8.47
CA LYS A 91 -22.78 15.22 -8.97
C LYS A 91 -21.38 14.66 -9.22
N VAL A 92 -20.85 13.85 -8.31
CA VAL A 92 -19.55 13.18 -8.48
C VAL A 92 -19.57 12.31 -9.73
N ILE A 93 -20.59 11.47 -9.91
CA ILE A 93 -20.71 10.60 -11.09
C ILE A 93 -20.76 11.43 -12.39
N SER A 94 -21.47 12.56 -12.38
CA SER A 94 -21.53 13.46 -13.54
C SER A 94 -20.15 14.03 -13.89
N ILE A 95 -19.40 14.52 -12.91
CA ILE A 95 -18.03 15.04 -13.09
C ILE A 95 -17.10 13.94 -13.61
N VAL A 96 -17.14 12.77 -12.97
CA VAL A 96 -16.36 11.60 -13.38
C VAL A 96 -16.64 11.25 -14.82
N ALA A 97 -17.92 11.16 -15.24
CA ALA A 97 -18.29 10.84 -16.61
C ALA A 97 -17.75 11.83 -17.64
N HIS A 98 -17.69 13.12 -17.30
CA HIS A 98 -17.10 14.14 -18.17
C HIS A 98 -15.58 14.00 -18.31
N ILE A 99 -14.87 13.69 -17.20
CA ILE A 99 -13.41 13.53 -17.21
C ILE A 99 -13.01 12.23 -17.91
N THR A 100 -13.68 11.12 -17.58
CA THR A 100 -13.34 9.79 -18.13
C THR A 100 -13.76 9.61 -19.57
N GLY A 101 -14.65 10.46 -20.10
CA GLY A 101 -14.93 10.55 -21.54
C GLY A 101 -13.71 10.95 -22.37
N THR A 102 -12.67 11.52 -21.74
CA THR A 102 -11.38 11.84 -22.39
C THR A 102 -10.26 11.14 -21.63
N ILE A 103 -10.11 9.83 -21.84
CA ILE A 103 -8.95 9.09 -21.29
C ILE A 103 -7.68 9.77 -21.77
N LEU A 104 -6.81 10.12 -20.82
CA LEU A 104 -5.56 10.82 -21.08
C LEU A 104 -4.47 9.79 -21.39
N TYR A 105 -3.81 9.95 -22.53
CA TYR A 105 -2.61 9.18 -22.86
C TYR A 105 -1.40 10.11 -22.84
N PRO A 106 -0.26 9.67 -22.27
CA PRO A 106 0.96 10.47 -22.25
C PRO A 106 1.50 10.63 -23.68
N ASN A 107 1.83 11.86 -24.06
CA ASN A 107 2.57 12.11 -25.30
C ASN A 107 4.06 12.26 -24.97
N ILE A 108 4.90 11.57 -25.74
CA ILE A 108 6.34 11.44 -25.47
C ILE A 108 7.11 12.17 -26.55
N TYR A 109 8.10 12.93 -26.10
CA TYR A 109 9.05 13.65 -26.94
C TYR A 109 10.46 13.27 -26.48
N ALA A 110 11.33 12.96 -27.43
CA ALA A 110 12.74 12.70 -27.15
C ALA A 110 13.59 13.81 -27.79
N GLN A 111 14.62 14.25 -27.09
CA GLN A 111 15.59 15.23 -27.57
C GLN A 111 16.97 14.60 -27.59
N ASN A 112 17.71 14.82 -28.68
CA ASN A 112 19.10 14.39 -28.79
C ASN A 112 20.06 15.42 -28.17
N ASP A 113 21.36 15.10 -28.13
CA ASP A 113 22.42 15.98 -27.59
C ASP A 113 22.51 17.35 -28.32
N ARG A 114 21.94 17.47 -29.52
CA ARG A 114 21.87 18.71 -30.31
C ARG A 114 20.57 19.49 -30.08
N GLN A 115 19.76 19.08 -29.10
CA GLN A 115 18.43 19.65 -28.80
C GLN A 115 17.43 19.52 -29.97
N GLU A 116 17.68 18.61 -30.90
CA GLU A 116 16.74 18.28 -31.97
C GLU A 116 15.83 17.14 -31.52
N GLU A 117 14.60 17.11 -32.03
CA GLU A 117 13.65 16.05 -31.74
C GLU A 117 14.11 14.73 -32.37
N ASP A 118 14.36 13.73 -31.54
CA ASP A 118 14.55 12.36 -32.00
C ASP A 118 13.20 11.67 -32.15
N LYS A 119 12.67 11.71 -33.36
CA LYS A 119 11.35 11.15 -33.68
C LYS A 119 11.30 9.64 -33.60
N GLU A 120 12.41 8.95 -33.86
CA GLU A 120 12.43 7.48 -33.86
C GLU A 120 12.46 6.96 -32.42
N ALA A 121 13.27 7.56 -31.55
CA ALA A 121 13.25 7.25 -30.12
C ALA A 121 11.89 7.57 -29.49
N ALA A 122 11.29 8.72 -29.84
CA ALA A 122 9.96 9.09 -29.37
C ALA A 122 8.87 8.12 -29.86
N ARG A 123 8.96 7.63 -31.10
CA ARG A 123 8.04 6.62 -31.64
C ARG A 123 8.15 5.31 -30.86
N VAL A 124 9.36 4.78 -30.69
CA VAL A 124 9.58 3.53 -29.94
C VAL A 124 9.02 3.64 -28.53
N MET A 125 9.28 4.74 -27.84
CA MET A 125 8.76 4.93 -26.48
C MET A 125 7.23 5.05 -26.45
N ARG A 126 6.62 5.68 -27.47
CA ARG A 126 5.16 5.75 -27.59
C ARG A 126 4.56 4.36 -27.77
N ASP A 127 5.14 3.54 -28.63
CA ASP A 127 4.69 2.17 -28.87
C ASP A 127 4.81 1.32 -27.59
N LEU A 128 5.90 1.49 -26.82
CA LEU A 128 6.07 0.84 -25.51
C LEU A 128 5.01 1.30 -24.50
N MET A 129 4.70 2.60 -24.45
CA MET A 129 3.67 3.10 -23.54
C MET A 129 2.27 2.64 -23.92
N GLU A 130 1.96 2.57 -25.21
CA GLU A 130 0.70 2.00 -25.72
C GLU A 130 0.60 0.52 -25.32
N TRP A 131 1.67 -0.25 -25.51
CA TRP A 131 1.73 -1.64 -25.07
C TRP A 131 1.55 -1.80 -23.55
N VAL A 132 2.18 -0.95 -22.73
CA VAL A 132 1.97 -0.96 -21.27
C VAL A 132 0.52 -0.61 -20.92
N VAL A 133 -0.09 0.36 -21.60
CA VAL A 133 -1.49 0.76 -21.39
C VAL A 133 -2.47 -0.35 -21.76
N ASP A 134 -2.19 -1.12 -22.80
CA ASP A 134 -3.04 -2.23 -23.24
C ASP A 134 -2.93 -3.45 -22.31
N ASN A 135 -1.73 -3.70 -21.77
CA ASN A 135 -1.48 -4.84 -20.87
C ASN A 135 -1.77 -4.50 -19.40
N SER A 136 -1.66 -3.25 -19.00
CA SER A 136 -2.16 -2.78 -17.72
C SER A 136 -3.65 -2.48 -17.86
N LYS A 137 -4.46 -2.71 -16.82
CA LYS A 137 -5.91 -2.39 -16.88
C LYS A 137 -6.15 -0.87 -16.77
N TYR A 138 -5.40 -0.06 -17.53
CA TYR A 138 -5.26 1.39 -17.38
C TYR A 138 -6.61 2.11 -17.40
N GLY A 139 -7.50 1.78 -18.34
CA GLY A 139 -8.81 2.43 -18.43
C GLY A 139 -9.64 2.28 -17.14
N MET A 140 -9.61 1.10 -16.52
CA MET A 140 -10.28 0.86 -15.24
C MET A 140 -9.57 1.56 -14.08
N THR A 141 -8.23 1.49 -14.04
CA THR A 141 -7.44 2.18 -13.00
C THR A 141 -7.65 3.69 -13.08
N PHE A 142 -7.66 4.28 -14.28
CA PHE A 142 -7.92 5.69 -14.50
C PHE A 142 -9.33 6.09 -14.05
N LEU A 143 -10.36 5.31 -14.42
CA LEU A 143 -11.73 5.54 -13.95
C LEU A 143 -11.80 5.55 -12.42
N TYR A 144 -11.22 4.55 -11.75
CA TYR A 144 -11.22 4.49 -10.29
C TYR A 144 -10.36 5.58 -9.65
N ALA A 145 -9.29 6.03 -10.31
CA ALA A 145 -8.46 7.12 -9.84
C ALA A 145 -9.21 8.45 -9.88
N VAL A 146 -9.95 8.72 -10.97
CA VAL A 146 -10.79 9.92 -11.10
C VAL A 146 -11.94 9.90 -10.08
N ILE A 147 -12.59 8.75 -9.87
CA ILE A 147 -13.61 8.60 -8.82
C ILE A 147 -12.99 8.90 -7.45
N SER A 148 -11.85 8.28 -7.16
CA SER A 148 -11.14 8.47 -5.89
C SER A 148 -10.71 9.92 -5.70
N ALA A 149 -10.34 10.65 -6.75
CA ALA A 149 -9.92 12.05 -6.66
C ALA A 149 -11.09 12.99 -6.38
N CYS A 150 -12.31 12.60 -6.77
CA CYS A 150 -13.51 13.36 -6.45
C CYS A 150 -14.04 13.09 -5.04
N VAL A 151 -13.62 11.99 -4.40
CA VAL A 151 -14.15 11.54 -3.10
C VAL A 151 -13.12 11.70 -2.00
N ASN A 152 -11.92 11.19 -2.19
CA ASN A 152 -10.85 11.18 -1.21
C ASN A 152 -9.98 12.44 -1.32
N PRO A 153 -9.31 12.85 -0.23
CA PRO A 153 -8.47 14.06 -0.22
C PRO A 153 -7.24 13.96 -1.12
N ALA A 154 -6.76 12.75 -1.40
CA ALA A 154 -5.65 12.47 -2.29
C ALA A 154 -5.90 11.17 -3.07
N VAL A 155 -5.18 11.00 -4.18
CA VAL A 155 -5.11 9.76 -4.94
C VAL A 155 -3.66 9.51 -5.33
N ILE A 156 -3.17 8.33 -4.97
CA ILE A 156 -1.85 7.87 -5.35
C ILE A 156 -2.02 6.65 -6.25
N ILE A 157 -1.38 6.69 -7.41
CA ILE A 157 -1.33 5.57 -8.34
C ILE A 157 0.06 4.96 -8.19
N HIS A 158 0.11 3.69 -7.83
CA HIS A 158 1.32 2.90 -7.82
C HIS A 158 1.40 2.05 -9.09
N GLN A 159 2.56 2.08 -9.73
CA GLN A 159 2.87 1.27 -10.89
C GLN A 159 4.13 0.47 -10.61
N GLU A 160 4.05 -0.84 -10.79
CA GLU A 160 5.16 -1.77 -10.63
C GLU A 160 5.21 -2.75 -11.81
N TYR A 161 6.40 -3.29 -12.04
CA TYR A 161 6.61 -4.47 -12.88
C TYR A 161 7.02 -5.61 -11.96
N VAL A 162 6.23 -6.67 -11.92
CA VAL A 162 6.45 -7.82 -11.03
C VAL A 162 6.59 -9.08 -11.87
N GLU A 163 7.49 -9.97 -11.47
CA GLU A 163 7.61 -11.33 -12.00
C GLU A 163 7.38 -12.30 -10.83
N THR A 164 6.26 -13.01 -10.85
CA THR A 164 5.91 -14.01 -9.85
C THR A 164 5.91 -15.38 -10.51
N PHE A 165 6.64 -16.34 -9.94
CA PHE A 165 6.67 -17.72 -10.42
C PHE A 165 5.75 -18.59 -9.58
N ARG A 166 5.02 -19.50 -10.23
CA ARG A 166 4.19 -20.52 -9.58
C ARG A 166 4.75 -21.91 -9.87
N LYS A 167 4.77 -22.77 -8.86
CA LYS A 167 5.07 -24.20 -9.01
C LYS A 167 3.80 -24.92 -9.42
N ILE A 168 3.78 -25.46 -10.63
CA ILE A 168 2.66 -26.27 -11.14
C ILE A 168 3.08 -27.73 -11.15
N LYS A 169 2.18 -28.60 -10.71
CA LYS A 169 2.36 -30.05 -10.81
C LYS A 169 1.86 -30.49 -12.18
N GLU A 170 2.78 -30.86 -13.06
CA GLU A 170 2.45 -31.47 -14.35
C GLU A 170 2.43 -32.99 -14.20
N ILE A 171 1.32 -33.62 -14.55
CA ILE A 171 1.18 -35.08 -14.51
C ILE A 171 1.76 -35.64 -15.81
N LYS A 172 2.81 -36.46 -15.69
CA LYS A 172 3.38 -37.20 -16.82
C LYS A 172 2.48 -38.37 -17.20
N ASP A 173 2.65 -38.88 -18.43
CA ASP A 173 1.88 -40.01 -18.98
C ASP A 173 1.91 -41.29 -18.13
N ASN A 174 2.93 -41.42 -17.28
CA ASN A 174 3.16 -42.51 -16.34
C ASN A 174 2.53 -42.30 -14.95
N GLY A 175 1.74 -41.25 -14.76
CA GLY A 175 0.99 -40.97 -13.52
C GLY A 175 1.83 -40.39 -12.37
N SER A 176 3.12 -40.16 -12.58
CA SER A 176 3.96 -39.35 -11.68
C SER A 176 3.79 -37.87 -11.99
N TRP A 177 3.96 -37.02 -10.98
CA TRP A 177 3.94 -35.57 -11.15
C TRP A 177 5.36 -34.99 -11.05
N GLU A 178 5.62 -33.95 -11.83
CA GLU A 178 6.83 -33.13 -11.74
C GLU A 178 6.42 -31.69 -11.40
N GLU A 179 7.19 -31.03 -10.54
CA GLU A 179 7.00 -29.61 -10.23
C GLU A 179 7.82 -28.77 -11.21
N ILE A 180 7.13 -27.94 -11.99
CA ILE A 180 7.74 -26.99 -12.91
C ILE A 180 7.43 -25.58 -12.43
N GLU A 181 8.45 -24.72 -12.41
CA GLU A 181 8.29 -23.29 -12.17
C GLU A 181 7.88 -22.60 -13.47
N GLN A 182 6.68 -22.02 -13.48
CA GLN A 182 6.16 -21.24 -14.60
C GLN A 182 5.85 -19.82 -14.12
N LEU A 183 6.08 -18.81 -14.97
CA LEU A 183 5.64 -17.44 -14.71
C LEU A 183 4.12 -17.41 -14.52
N ASP A 184 3.66 -16.80 -13.44
CA ASP A 184 2.24 -16.56 -13.19
C ASP A 184 1.82 -15.29 -13.93
N GLU A 185 1.25 -15.45 -15.12
CA GLU A 185 0.75 -14.34 -15.95
C GLU A 185 -0.30 -13.47 -15.25
N THR A 186 -0.95 -13.96 -14.18
CA THR A 186 -1.98 -13.19 -13.46
C THR A 186 -1.36 -12.18 -12.48
N LEU A 187 -0.24 -12.56 -11.89
CA LEU A 187 0.49 -11.77 -10.88
C LEU A 187 1.76 -11.13 -11.44
N SER A 188 2.11 -11.43 -12.69
CA SER A 188 3.27 -10.90 -13.38
C SER A 188 2.88 -9.86 -14.43
N GLY A 189 3.80 -8.96 -14.74
CA GLY A 189 3.64 -7.89 -15.72
C GLY A 189 3.47 -6.52 -15.09
N PHE A 190 2.93 -5.58 -15.88
CA PHE A 190 2.70 -4.21 -15.46
C PHE A 190 1.42 -4.11 -14.65
N ILE A 191 1.59 -3.93 -13.33
CA ILE A 191 0.48 -3.78 -12.40
C ILE A 191 0.37 -2.31 -12.04
N GLN A 192 -0.82 -1.77 -12.25
CA GLN A 192 -1.20 -0.46 -11.74
C GLN A 192 -2.29 -0.63 -10.70
N SER A 193 -2.09 -0.02 -9.52
CA SER A 193 -3.04 -0.07 -8.43
C SER A 193 -3.18 1.31 -7.78
N ILE A 194 -4.38 1.60 -7.27
CA ILE A 194 -4.60 2.80 -6.48
C ILE A 194 -4.20 2.45 -5.05
N VAL A 195 -3.35 3.28 -4.47
CA VAL A 195 -2.94 3.13 -3.08
C VAL A 195 -3.97 3.83 -2.19
N PRO A 196 -4.61 3.13 -1.24
CA PRO A 196 -5.46 3.75 -0.25
C PRO A 196 -4.67 4.75 0.61
N ASN A 197 -5.29 5.90 0.90
CA ASN A 197 -4.64 6.96 1.69
C ASN A 197 -4.41 6.56 3.15
N ASP A 198 -5.08 5.51 3.64
CA ASP A 198 -4.90 4.92 4.95
C ASP A 198 -3.77 3.86 5.01
N GLU A 199 -3.26 3.44 3.85
CA GLU A 199 -2.14 2.50 3.72
C GLU A 199 -0.78 3.20 3.53
N LEU A 200 -0.77 4.39 2.90
CA LEU A 200 0.45 5.14 2.62
C LEU A 200 0.73 6.20 3.68
N LEU A 201 1.78 5.97 4.44
CA LEU A 201 2.33 6.83 5.48
C LEU A 201 3.42 7.72 4.87
N ILE A 202 3.21 9.03 4.92
CA ILE A 202 4.13 10.03 4.33
C ILE A 202 4.66 10.99 5.40
N GLU A 203 5.86 11.54 5.16
CA GLU A 203 6.52 12.44 6.10
C GLU A 203 5.80 13.79 6.24
N ASN A 204 5.46 14.43 5.12
CA ASN A 204 4.98 15.80 5.08
C ASN A 204 3.72 15.93 4.21
N PHE A 205 2.59 16.25 4.84
CA PHE A 205 1.31 16.44 4.13
C PHE A 205 1.25 17.71 3.27
N TYR A 206 2.17 18.65 3.46
CA TYR A 206 2.23 19.90 2.70
C TYR A 206 3.11 19.81 1.45
N GLU A 207 3.81 18.69 1.23
CA GLU A 207 4.56 18.44 0.00
C GLU A 207 3.72 17.55 -0.93
N PRO A 208 3.09 18.11 -1.98
CA PRO A 208 2.22 17.35 -2.86
C PRO A 208 2.98 16.37 -3.76
N ASP A 209 4.27 16.60 -4.00
CA ASP A 209 5.10 15.72 -4.82
C ASP A 209 5.61 14.55 -3.98
N ILE A 210 5.06 13.35 -4.26
CA ILE A 210 5.43 12.13 -3.55
C ILE A 210 6.93 11.80 -3.69
N GLN A 211 7.58 12.22 -4.78
CA GLN A 211 9.00 11.97 -5.03
C GLN A 211 9.93 12.86 -4.19
N LYS A 212 9.39 13.94 -3.60
CA LYS A 212 10.15 14.87 -2.72
C LYS A 212 10.01 14.54 -1.24
N GLN A 213 9.21 13.54 -0.89
CA GLN A 213 9.06 13.09 0.48
C GLN A 213 10.38 12.48 0.98
N GLY A 214 10.76 12.74 2.24
CA GLY A 214 12.01 12.20 2.77
C GLY A 214 11.99 10.70 3.04
N TYR A 215 10.81 10.13 3.22
CA TYR A 215 10.56 8.71 3.19
C TYR A 215 9.09 8.44 2.90
N LEU A 216 8.82 7.22 2.43
CA LEU A 216 7.48 6.69 2.20
C LEU A 216 7.38 5.33 2.90
N ILE A 217 6.28 5.11 3.61
CA ILE A 217 5.96 3.83 4.20
C ILE A 217 4.66 3.35 3.62
N TRP A 218 4.66 2.18 2.98
CA TRP A 218 3.46 1.57 2.44
C TRP A 218 3.11 0.30 3.21
N ARG A 219 2.01 0.36 3.95
CA ARG A 219 1.53 -0.72 4.81
C ARG A 219 0.33 -1.40 4.17
N LYS A 220 0.37 -2.72 4.05
CA LYS A 220 -0.72 -3.56 3.55
C LYS A 220 -0.96 -4.75 4.47
N ILE A 221 -2.20 -5.22 4.52
CA ILE A 221 -2.55 -6.51 5.13
C ILE A 221 -2.85 -7.48 3.99
N ILE A 222 -2.16 -8.61 3.97
CA ILE A 222 -2.30 -9.64 2.94
C ILE A 222 -2.48 -11.01 3.60
N SER A 223 -3.08 -11.98 2.89
CA SER A 223 -3.16 -13.35 3.41
C SER A 223 -1.78 -14.00 3.50
N TYR A 224 -1.61 -14.91 4.46
CA TYR A 224 -0.34 -15.65 4.62
C TYR A 224 0.06 -16.40 3.34
N ASP A 225 -0.88 -17.07 2.66
CA ASP A 225 -0.60 -17.77 1.39
C ASP A 225 -0.05 -16.85 0.31
N LEU A 226 -0.54 -15.60 0.25
CA LEU A 226 -0.05 -14.63 -0.73
C LEU A 226 1.34 -14.14 -0.35
N ALA A 227 1.59 -13.95 0.94
CA ALA A 227 2.90 -13.58 1.46
C ALA A 227 3.94 -14.69 1.21
N GLU A 228 3.58 -15.95 1.44
CA GLU A 228 4.44 -17.10 1.16
C GLU A 228 4.82 -17.15 -0.32
N ARG A 229 3.84 -17.04 -1.23
CA ARG A 229 4.13 -17.03 -2.67
C ARG A 229 5.05 -15.89 -3.12
N LYS A 230 4.96 -14.73 -2.48
CA LYS A 230 5.75 -13.54 -2.84
C LYS A 230 7.13 -13.55 -2.19
N TYR A 231 7.24 -14.04 -0.96
CA TYR A 231 8.37 -13.78 -0.09
C TYR A 231 9.07 -15.03 0.44
N SER A 232 8.62 -16.24 0.10
CA SER A 232 9.28 -17.49 0.52
C SER A 232 10.73 -17.62 0.05
N GLY A 233 11.13 -16.83 -0.97
CA GLY A 233 12.52 -16.79 -1.44
C GLY A 233 13.48 -16.06 -0.51
N TYR A 234 12.99 -15.26 0.45
CA TYR A 234 13.81 -14.52 1.39
C TYR A 234 14.18 -15.40 2.60
N ALA A 235 15.45 -15.34 3.02
CA ALA A 235 15.95 -16.17 4.12
C ALA A 235 15.19 -15.97 5.44
N ASN A 236 14.80 -14.71 5.73
CA ASN A 236 14.12 -14.38 6.98
C ASN A 236 12.62 -14.72 6.98
N PHE A 237 12.07 -15.22 5.88
CA PHE A 237 10.65 -15.61 5.82
C PHE A 237 10.33 -16.80 6.75
N GLU A 238 11.33 -17.62 7.11
CA GLU A 238 11.17 -18.73 8.05
C GLU A 238 10.67 -18.30 9.45
N TYR A 239 10.91 -17.04 9.82
CA TYR A 239 10.46 -16.48 11.10
C TYR A 239 9.04 -15.92 11.03
N VAL A 240 8.45 -15.81 9.83
CA VAL A 240 7.12 -15.24 9.61
C VAL A 240 6.06 -16.30 9.89
N ASN A 241 5.27 -16.07 10.94
CA ASN A 241 4.14 -16.90 11.31
C ASN A 241 2.83 -16.13 11.15
N HIS A 242 1.77 -16.81 10.71
CA HIS A 242 0.43 -16.24 10.67
C HIS A 242 -0.09 -15.99 12.10
N GLY A 243 -0.83 -14.91 12.32
CA GLY A 243 -1.38 -14.57 13.63
C GLY A 243 -0.37 -14.12 14.70
N LEU A 244 0.93 -14.05 14.38
CA LEU A 244 1.99 -13.56 15.27
C LEU A 244 2.69 -12.34 14.66
N GLU A 245 2.73 -11.23 15.39
CA GLU A 245 3.49 -10.03 15.01
C GLU A 245 4.75 -9.93 15.87
N VAL A 246 5.89 -9.65 15.23
CA VAL A 246 7.15 -9.36 15.90
C VAL A 246 7.25 -7.86 16.17
N LEU A 247 7.32 -7.50 17.45
CA LEU A 247 7.42 -6.14 17.94
C LEU A 247 8.81 -5.86 18.50
N TYR A 248 9.30 -4.64 18.31
CA TYR A 248 10.58 -4.20 18.83
C TYR A 248 10.40 -3.32 20.07
N SER A 249 11.13 -3.66 21.14
CA SER A 249 11.24 -2.84 22.35
C SER A 249 12.45 -1.94 22.27
N ASP A 250 12.21 -0.63 22.28
CA ASP A 250 13.27 0.38 22.21
C ASP A 250 14.04 0.52 23.54
N GLN A 251 13.44 0.05 24.65
CA GLN A 251 14.02 0.08 26.00
C GLN A 251 15.04 -1.05 26.21
N ASP A 252 14.68 -2.26 25.77
CA ASP A 252 15.48 -3.46 26.00
C ASP A 252 16.29 -3.88 24.77
N GLY A 253 15.99 -3.31 23.58
CA GLY A 253 16.62 -3.68 22.32
C GLY A 253 16.31 -5.12 21.88
N THR A 254 15.22 -5.69 22.42
CA THR A 254 14.75 -7.06 22.21
C THR A 254 13.48 -7.08 21.36
N PHE A 255 13.27 -8.23 20.72
CA PHE A 255 12.10 -8.49 19.89
C PHE A 255 11.16 -9.43 20.62
N PHE A 256 9.86 -9.16 20.51
CA PHE A 256 8.80 -9.91 21.17
C PHE A 256 7.76 -10.35 20.15
N GLU A 257 7.21 -11.54 20.32
CA GLU A 257 6.08 -12.05 19.56
C GLU A 257 4.79 -11.75 20.32
N LYS A 258 3.83 -11.15 19.64
CA LYS A 258 2.49 -10.89 20.15
C LYS A 258 1.45 -11.53 19.23
N GLN A 259 0.47 -12.19 19.83
CA GLN A 259 -0.67 -12.72 19.08
C GLN A 259 -1.54 -11.57 18.56
N THR A 260 -1.86 -11.62 17.28
CA THR A 260 -2.68 -10.61 16.60
C THR A 260 -4.13 -11.06 16.53
N GLU A 261 -5.05 -10.12 16.37
CA GLU A 261 -6.47 -10.42 16.10
C GLU A 261 -6.71 -11.00 14.69
N GLU A 262 -5.72 -10.90 13.79
CA GLU A 262 -5.79 -11.36 12.40
C GLU A 262 -5.14 -12.74 12.27
N ASP A 263 -5.90 -13.80 12.54
CA ASP A 263 -5.36 -15.18 12.65
C ASP A 263 -4.63 -15.72 11.40
N TYR A 264 -5.00 -15.24 10.20
CA TYR A 264 -4.49 -15.76 8.91
C TYR A 264 -3.83 -14.71 8.00
N SER A 265 -3.82 -13.45 8.43
CA SER A 265 -3.23 -12.36 7.65
C SER A 265 -1.84 -12.03 8.19
N VAL A 266 -1.04 -11.42 7.33
CA VAL A 266 0.24 -10.82 7.69
C VAL A 266 0.29 -9.37 7.22
N GLU A 267 0.94 -8.54 8.01
CA GLU A 267 1.23 -7.15 7.66
C GLU A 267 2.50 -7.08 6.82
N GLN A 268 2.39 -6.49 5.65
CA GLN A 268 3.49 -6.17 4.76
C GLN A 268 3.77 -4.66 4.85
N VAL A 269 5.02 -4.26 5.06
CA VAL A 269 5.42 -2.87 5.12
C VAL A 269 6.62 -2.64 4.21
N TRP A 270 6.44 -1.85 3.16
CA TRP A 270 7.55 -1.30 2.38
C TRP A 270 7.98 0.04 2.96
N TYR A 271 9.28 0.23 3.13
CA TYR A 271 9.89 1.49 3.53
C TYR A 271 10.82 1.96 2.42
N TYR A 272 10.59 3.16 1.91
CA TYR A 272 11.42 3.80 0.89
C TYR A 272 12.05 5.07 1.46
N ASN A 273 13.36 5.24 1.28
CA ASN A 273 14.05 6.48 1.63
C ASN A 273 14.99 6.91 0.50
N PRO A 274 14.59 7.88 -0.34
CA PRO A 274 15.40 8.30 -1.49
C PRO A 274 16.70 9.02 -1.06
N PHE A 275 16.72 9.67 0.10
CA PHE A 275 17.92 10.36 0.58
C PHE A 275 19.03 9.43 1.04
N LYS A 276 18.67 8.20 1.44
CA LYS A 276 19.61 7.17 1.86
C LYS A 276 19.83 6.09 0.82
N ASP A 277 19.07 6.12 -0.28
CA ASP A 277 19.04 5.07 -1.30
C ASP A 277 18.76 3.70 -0.66
N ILE A 278 17.64 3.63 0.08
CA ILE A 278 17.24 2.43 0.81
C ILE A 278 15.77 2.09 0.55
N MET A 279 15.53 0.84 0.15
CA MET A 279 14.23 0.19 0.10
C MET A 279 14.24 -1.06 0.99
N LEU A 280 13.35 -1.09 1.99
CA LEU A 280 13.23 -2.20 2.93
C LEU A 280 11.84 -2.81 2.90
N LEU A 281 11.80 -4.13 3.03
CA LEU A 281 10.56 -4.89 3.18
C LEU A 281 10.49 -5.51 4.56
N PHE A 282 9.40 -5.25 5.29
CA PHE A 282 9.07 -5.93 6.53
C PHE A 282 7.80 -6.77 6.35
N VAL A 283 7.77 -7.98 6.92
CA VAL A 283 6.59 -8.84 6.99
C VAL A 283 6.37 -9.24 8.45
N ASN A 284 5.21 -8.92 9.02
CA ASN A 284 4.90 -9.07 10.45
C ASN A 284 6.00 -8.53 11.39
N GLY A 285 6.65 -7.44 10.99
CA GLY A 285 7.74 -6.82 11.75
C GLY A 285 9.12 -7.47 11.56
N ILE A 286 9.26 -8.49 10.71
CA ILE A 286 10.53 -9.13 10.37
C ILE A 286 11.08 -8.53 9.08
N LEU A 287 12.34 -8.10 9.08
CA LEU A 287 13.01 -7.51 7.93
C LEU A 287 13.39 -8.61 6.94
N MET A 288 12.86 -8.53 5.72
CA MET A 288 13.11 -9.52 4.66
C MET A 288 14.36 -9.20 3.84
N THR A 289 14.64 -7.93 3.60
CA THR A 289 15.74 -7.44 2.75
C THR A 289 17.01 -7.17 3.56
N GLU A 290 18.13 -6.99 2.87
CA GLU A 290 19.34 -6.46 3.49
C GLU A 290 19.13 -5.01 3.97
N CYS A 291 19.87 -4.60 5.01
CA CYS A 291 19.76 -3.25 5.61
C CYS A 291 20.05 -2.09 4.65
N ASP A 292 20.93 -2.34 3.70
CA ASP A 292 21.47 -1.36 2.76
C ASP A 292 20.94 -1.66 1.35
N ASN A 293 19.80 -2.37 1.24
CA ASN A 293 19.18 -2.68 -0.03
C ASN A 293 18.69 -1.39 -0.70
N PRO A 294 19.13 -1.08 -1.94
CA PRO A 294 18.69 0.11 -2.67
C PRO A 294 17.21 0.04 -3.05
#